data_AF-A0A0C2XEA2-F1
#
_entry.id   AF-A0A0C2XEA2-F1
#
_cell.length_a   1.000
_cell.length_b   1.000
_cell.length_c   1.000
_cell.angle_alpha   90.00
_cell.angle_beta   90.00
_cell.angle_gamma   90.00
#
_symmetry.space_group_name_H-M   'P 1'
#
loop_
_entity.id
_entity.type
_entity.pdbx_description
1 polymer ?
#
loop_
_entity_poly.entity_id
_entity_poly.type
_entity_poly.pdbx_seq_one_letter_code
_entity_poly.pdbx_strand_id
1 'polypeptide(L)'
;LRSDPFERAYALKWLTGFVGRSDTWLHSVNSDDEEFQRAELVKQAAKLINAFSEDASSSSTIQLARTEQTDRFPSLKTRYGKSEITVQLNDAPLSSSDHTSVGLQSWGSSIIFAERLCSDPASFFSPTKTTVTETKPLRVLELGAGTGLLSITTSKIAQLHSTTMMIARAATDFHPDVLTNLTSNIATNTCSGPISVYKFDCEHPEPNYLSPPFNEHFDVILILYTPLGSRVV
;
A
#
# COMPACT_ATOMS: atom_id res chain seq x y z
N LEU A 1 -0.99 -2.34 -17.89
CA LEU A 1 -0.90 -3.82 -17.86
C LEU A 1 0.11 -4.41 -18.84
N ARG A 2 0.00 -4.28 -20.18
CA ARG A 2 1.03 -4.84 -21.10
C ARG A 2 2.38 -4.11 -21.09
N SER A 3 2.43 -2.86 -20.65
CA SER A 3 3.63 -2.01 -20.73
C SER A 3 4.36 -1.77 -19.41
N ASP A 4 3.86 -2.30 -18.28
CA ASP A 4 4.50 -2.14 -16.96
C ASP A 4 5.04 -3.51 -16.47
N PRO A 5 6.37 -3.73 -16.49
CA PRO A 5 6.98 -4.98 -16.05
C PRO A 5 6.63 -5.37 -14.61
N PHE A 6 6.39 -4.38 -13.74
CA PHE A 6 6.04 -4.61 -12.35
C PHE A 6 4.58 -5.11 -12.21
N GLU A 7 3.62 -4.45 -12.88
CA GLU A 7 2.22 -4.91 -12.91
C GLU A 7 2.11 -6.33 -13.45
N ARG A 8 2.87 -6.64 -14.49
CA ARG A 8 2.93 -7.98 -15.09
C ARG A 8 3.49 -9.02 -14.12
N ALA A 9 4.64 -8.74 -13.50
CA ALA A 9 5.25 -9.66 -12.55
C ALA A 9 4.34 -9.93 -11.34
N TYR A 10 3.68 -8.89 -10.85
CA TYR A 10 2.71 -9.01 -9.76
C TYR A 10 1.49 -9.85 -10.18
N ALA A 11 0.88 -9.57 -11.33
CA ALA A 11 -0.27 -10.31 -11.84
C ALA A 11 0.06 -11.81 -12.02
N LEU A 12 1.20 -12.11 -12.65
CA LEU A 12 1.69 -13.48 -12.82
C LEU A 12 1.81 -14.22 -11.50
N LYS A 13 2.42 -13.57 -10.51
CA LYS A 13 2.64 -14.15 -9.18
C LYS A 13 1.35 -14.37 -8.41
N TRP A 14 0.44 -13.39 -8.42
CA TRP A 14 -0.86 -13.52 -7.76
C TRP A 14 -1.68 -14.65 -8.40
N LEU A 15 -1.75 -14.70 -9.73
CA LEU A 15 -2.46 -15.74 -10.48
C LEU A 15 -1.85 -17.13 -10.21
N THR A 16 -0.52 -17.23 -10.19
CA THR A 16 0.18 -18.48 -9.87
C THR A 16 -0.13 -18.94 -8.45
N GLY A 17 -0.12 -18.02 -7.48
CA GLY A 17 -0.48 -18.32 -6.09
C GLY A 17 -1.97 -18.64 -5.89
N PHE A 18 -2.87 -18.08 -6.72
CA PHE A 18 -4.28 -18.43 -6.74
C PHE A 18 -4.49 -19.84 -7.27
N VAL A 19 -3.95 -20.16 -8.44
CA VAL A 19 -4.03 -21.51 -9.05
C VAL A 19 -3.38 -22.56 -8.14
N GLY A 20 -2.23 -22.27 -7.55
CA GLY A 20 -1.54 -23.21 -6.66
C GLY A 20 -2.27 -23.52 -5.35
N ARG A 21 -3.25 -22.69 -4.95
CA ARG A 21 -4.03 -22.86 -3.72
C ARG A 21 -5.52 -23.10 -3.97
N SER A 22 -5.93 -23.21 -5.23
CA SER A 22 -7.36 -23.26 -5.58
C SER A 22 -8.02 -24.58 -5.20
N ASP A 23 -7.26 -25.66 -4.99
CA ASP A 23 -7.78 -27.00 -4.69
C ASP A 23 -8.73 -27.02 -3.48
N THR A 24 -8.28 -26.47 -2.34
CA THR A 24 -9.12 -26.35 -1.14
C THR A 24 -10.32 -25.42 -1.34
N TRP A 25 -10.17 -24.39 -2.18
CA TRP A 25 -11.24 -23.45 -2.48
C TRP A 25 -12.30 -24.08 -3.42
N LEU A 26 -11.89 -24.90 -4.39
CA LEU A 26 -12.77 -25.60 -5.31
C LEU A 26 -13.71 -26.55 -4.55
N HIS A 27 -13.17 -27.34 -3.63
CA HIS A 27 -13.92 -28.38 -2.90
C HIS A 27 -14.59 -27.91 -1.60
N SER A 28 -14.59 -26.60 -1.32
CA SER A 28 -15.22 -26.04 -0.12
C SER A 28 -16.73 -25.79 -0.26
N VAL A 29 -17.31 -26.07 -1.43
CA VAL A 29 -18.73 -25.91 -1.73
C VAL A 29 -19.42 -27.26 -1.90
N ASN A 30 -20.70 -27.31 -1.53
CA ASN A 30 -21.53 -28.52 -1.65
C ASN A 30 -22.45 -28.48 -2.89
N SER A 31 -22.10 -27.68 -3.91
CA SER A 31 -22.88 -27.47 -5.12
C SER A 31 -22.00 -27.69 -6.35
N ASP A 32 -22.36 -28.68 -7.17
CA ASP A 32 -21.63 -29.03 -8.39
C ASP A 32 -21.55 -27.84 -9.38
N ASP A 33 -22.60 -27.03 -9.44
CA ASP A 33 -22.65 -25.84 -10.30
C ASP A 33 -21.66 -24.75 -9.83
N GLU A 34 -21.52 -24.56 -8.51
CA GLU A 34 -20.56 -23.60 -7.96
C GLU A 34 -19.12 -24.11 -8.11
N GLU A 35 -18.90 -25.41 -7.91
CA GLU A 35 -17.60 -26.04 -8.14
C GLU A 35 -17.17 -25.88 -9.60
N PHE A 36 -18.09 -26.07 -10.54
CA PHE A 36 -17.84 -25.85 -11.97
C PHE A 36 -17.48 -24.40 -12.30
N GLN A 37 -18.20 -23.42 -11.74
CA GLN A 37 -17.89 -22.00 -11.93
C GLN A 37 -16.52 -21.62 -11.37
N ARG A 38 -16.18 -22.13 -10.18
CA ARG A 38 -14.85 -21.93 -9.58
C ARG A 38 -13.75 -22.58 -10.42
N ALA A 39 -14.00 -23.77 -10.97
CA ALA A 39 -13.05 -24.45 -11.85
C ALA A 39 -12.78 -23.65 -13.13
N GLU A 40 -13.79 -23.01 -13.71
CA GLU A 40 -13.59 -22.15 -14.88
C GLU A 40 -12.78 -20.88 -14.52
N LEU A 41 -12.94 -20.31 -13.33
CA LEU A 41 -12.10 -19.19 -12.86
C LEU A 41 -10.62 -19.60 -12.72
N VAL A 42 -10.35 -20.78 -12.17
CA VAL A 42 -8.97 -21.33 -12.08
C VAL A 42 -8.37 -21.53 -13.47
N LYS A 43 -9.16 -22.07 -14.40
CA LYS A 43 -8.75 -22.27 -15.79
C LYS A 43 -8.50 -20.95 -16.53
N GLN A 44 -9.32 -19.92 -16.29
CA GLN A 44 -9.08 -18.57 -16.84
C GLN A 44 -7.78 -17.97 -16.28
N ALA A 45 -7.51 -18.14 -14.99
CA ALA A 45 -6.26 -17.70 -14.39
C ALA A 45 -5.04 -18.41 -15.02
N ALA A 46 -5.11 -19.72 -15.24
CA ALA A 46 -4.05 -20.47 -15.93
C ALA A 46 -3.82 -20.00 -17.38
N LYS A 47 -4.89 -19.69 -18.13
CA LYS A 47 -4.78 -19.09 -19.47
C LYS A 47 -4.04 -17.75 -19.45
N LEU A 48 -4.35 -16.90 -18.47
CA LEU A 48 -3.67 -15.61 -18.31
C LEU A 48 -2.18 -15.80 -17.99
N ILE A 49 -1.82 -16.75 -17.12
CA ILE A 49 -0.42 -17.07 -16.82
C ILE A 49 0.35 -17.47 -18.09
N ASN A 50 -0.22 -18.34 -18.92
CA ASN A 50 0.41 -18.76 -20.17
C ASN A 50 0.58 -17.59 -21.14
N ALA A 51 -0.45 -16.74 -21.29
CA ALA A 51 -0.40 -15.57 -22.15
C ALA A 51 0.69 -14.55 -21.71
N PHE A 52 1.01 -14.49 -20.42
CA PHE A 52 2.08 -13.65 -19.89
C PHE A 52 3.46 -14.34 -19.84
N SER A 53 3.55 -15.65 -20.08
CA SER A 53 4.80 -16.42 -20.02
C SER A 53 5.48 -16.55 -21.39
N GLU A 54 4.72 -16.53 -22.49
CA GLU A 54 5.27 -16.59 -23.87
C GLU A 54 6.13 -15.37 -24.26
N ASP A 55 6.10 -14.31 -23.47
CA ASP A 55 6.74 -13.02 -23.77
C ASP A 55 7.80 -12.63 -22.69
N ALA A 56 8.24 -13.58 -21.85
CA ALA A 56 9.00 -13.31 -20.61
C ALA A 56 10.44 -13.86 -20.63
N SER A 57 11.25 -13.48 -21.62
CA SER A 57 12.69 -13.79 -21.63
C SER A 57 13.56 -12.82 -20.81
N SER A 58 13.01 -12.18 -19.77
CA SER A 58 13.78 -11.38 -18.78
C SER A 58 12.86 -10.78 -17.70
N SER A 59 12.63 -11.45 -16.57
CA SER A 59 12.30 -10.72 -15.33
C SER A 59 12.48 -11.57 -14.09
N SER A 60 13.27 -11.07 -13.16
CA SER A 60 13.60 -11.68 -11.87
C SER A 60 12.38 -11.82 -10.96
N THR A 61 12.17 -13.02 -10.44
CA THR A 61 11.12 -13.40 -9.49
C THR A 61 11.18 -12.58 -8.20
N ILE A 62 10.24 -11.66 -8.00
CA ILE A 62 10.04 -10.94 -6.72
C ILE A 62 9.15 -11.82 -5.83
N GLN A 63 9.65 -12.33 -4.70
CA GLN A 63 8.89 -13.15 -3.74
C GLN A 63 8.02 -12.28 -2.82
N LEU A 64 6.73 -12.61 -2.66
CA LEU A 64 5.85 -12.11 -1.60
C LEU A 64 5.77 -13.35 -0.72
N ALA A 65 6.51 -13.36 0.37
CA ALA A 65 6.11 -14.16 1.50
C ALA A 65 5.23 -13.26 2.35
N ARG A 66 3.90 -13.32 2.16
CA ARG A 66 3.02 -13.08 3.31
C ARG A 66 3.21 -14.33 4.15
N THR A 67 4.21 -14.31 5.03
CA THR A 67 4.42 -15.44 5.93
C THR A 67 3.15 -15.50 6.77
N GLU A 68 2.35 -16.54 6.53
CA GLU A 68 1.34 -17.05 7.47
C GLU A 68 2.11 -17.50 8.71
N GLN A 69 2.61 -16.54 9.50
CA GLN A 69 3.17 -16.79 10.80
C GLN A 69 2.26 -16.10 11.80
N THR A 70 1.87 -16.91 12.77
CA THR A 70 1.09 -16.66 13.98
C THR A 70 1.62 -15.55 14.89
N ASP A 71 2.51 -14.69 14.41
CA ASP A 71 3.10 -13.57 15.14
C ASP A 71 2.41 -12.27 14.71
N ARG A 72 1.41 -11.90 15.51
CA ARG A 72 0.69 -10.63 15.74
C ARG A 72 0.86 -9.35 14.87
N PHE A 73 1.74 -9.24 13.88
CA PHE A 73 1.91 -8.02 13.06
C PHE A 73 2.42 -8.36 11.64
N PRO A 74 1.63 -8.16 10.56
CA PRO A 74 2.15 -8.29 9.20
C PRO A 74 3.37 -7.38 8.99
N SER A 75 4.47 -7.96 8.52
CA SER A 75 5.66 -7.22 8.13
C SER A 75 5.81 -7.20 6.61
N LEU A 76 5.84 -6.00 6.02
CA LEU A 76 6.19 -5.84 4.62
C LEU A 76 7.71 -5.80 4.51
N LYS A 77 8.28 -6.71 3.72
CA LYS A 77 9.70 -6.67 3.33
C LYS A 77 9.81 -6.31 1.86
N THR A 78 10.54 -5.26 1.58
CA THR A 78 10.83 -4.79 0.22
C THR A 78 12.28 -4.36 0.13
N ARG A 79 12.80 -4.14 -1.08
CA ARG A 79 14.19 -3.78 -1.31
C ARG A 79 14.30 -2.37 -1.87
N TYR A 80 15.25 -1.62 -1.32
CA TYR A 80 15.75 -0.38 -1.91
C TYR A 80 17.22 -0.57 -2.28
N GLY A 81 17.51 -0.74 -3.57
CA GLY A 81 18.84 -1.15 -4.02
C GLY A 81 19.28 -2.47 -3.39
N LYS A 82 20.36 -2.45 -2.59
CA LYS A 82 20.86 -3.62 -1.85
C LYS A 82 20.29 -3.76 -0.44
N SER A 83 19.59 -2.73 0.05
CA SER A 83 19.09 -2.65 1.42
C SER A 83 17.66 -3.20 1.52
N GLU A 84 17.35 -3.86 2.63
CA GLU A 84 16.00 -4.31 2.95
C GLU A 84 15.26 -3.23 3.74
N ILE A 85 14.03 -2.92 3.32
CA ILE A 85 13.08 -2.12 4.08
C ILE A 85 12.06 -3.09 4.67
N THR A 86 11.98 -3.12 6.00
CA THR A 86 10.95 -3.87 6.73
C THR A 86 9.98 -2.87 7.37
N VAL A 87 8.68 -2.99 7.15
CA VAL A 87 7.64 -2.19 7.83
C VAL A 87 6.77 -3.12 8.66
N GLN A 88 6.60 -2.85 9.95
CA GLN A 88 5.74 -3.64 10.84
C GLN A 88 4.41 -2.93 11.05
N LEU A 89 3.29 -3.59 10.79
CA LEU A 89 1.96 -3.00 10.91
C LEU A 89 1.06 -3.85 11.80
N ASN A 90 0.14 -3.19 12.49
CA ASN A 90 -0.99 -3.79 13.17
C ASN A 90 -2.22 -3.74 12.26
N ASP A 91 -2.45 -4.82 11.52
CA ASP A 91 -3.71 -5.01 10.80
C ASP A 91 -4.74 -5.58 11.78
N ALA A 92 -5.83 -4.85 12.04
CA ALA A 92 -6.93 -5.35 12.86
C ALA A 92 -7.99 -6.07 12.01
N PRO A 93 -8.79 -6.99 12.58
CA PRO A 93 -9.94 -7.55 11.87
C PRO A 93 -10.93 -6.46 11.44
N LEU A 94 -11.63 -6.68 10.33
CA LEU A 94 -12.74 -5.82 9.95
C LEU A 94 -13.83 -5.90 11.03
N SER A 95 -14.33 -4.74 11.44
CA SER A 95 -15.47 -4.66 12.34
C SER A 95 -16.74 -5.07 11.59
N SER A 96 -17.52 -5.96 12.19
CA SER A 96 -18.85 -6.30 11.70
C SER A 96 -19.89 -5.22 12.01
N SER A 97 -19.63 -4.35 12.99
CA SER A 97 -20.54 -3.30 13.44
C SER A 97 -20.17 -1.91 12.94
N ASP A 98 -18.92 -1.70 12.53
CA ASP A 98 -18.43 -0.42 12.02
C ASP A 98 -17.77 -0.60 10.67
N HIS A 99 -18.53 -0.30 9.61
CA HIS A 99 -18.04 -0.43 8.23
C HIS A 99 -17.17 0.75 7.79
N THR A 100 -16.98 1.76 8.64
CA THR A 100 -16.14 2.93 8.36
C THR A 100 -14.70 2.72 8.82
N SER A 101 -14.43 1.71 9.64
CA SER A 101 -13.10 1.40 10.20
C SER A 101 -12.22 0.52 9.29
N VAL A 102 -12.48 0.48 7.97
CA VAL A 102 -11.76 -0.37 7.01
C VAL A 102 -10.27 -0.03 6.87
N GLY A 103 -9.88 1.18 7.28
CA GLY A 103 -8.49 1.63 7.32
C GLY A 103 -7.63 0.93 8.40
N LEU A 104 -8.23 0.13 9.27
CA LEU A 104 -7.50 -0.72 10.23
C LEU A 104 -6.75 -1.87 9.56
N GLN A 105 -6.99 -2.11 8.26
CA GLN A 105 -6.33 -3.13 7.46
C GLN A 105 -5.51 -2.54 6.34
N SER A 106 -4.38 -3.19 6.06
CA SER A 106 -3.58 -2.90 4.87
C SER A 106 -4.23 -3.55 3.64
N TRP A 107 -4.65 -2.72 2.69
CA TRP A 107 -5.22 -3.16 1.43
C TRP A 107 -4.13 -3.53 0.42
N GLY A 108 -4.41 -4.47 -0.49
CA GLY A 108 -3.41 -4.94 -1.46
C GLY A 108 -2.77 -3.81 -2.30
N SER A 109 -3.53 -2.75 -2.60
CA SER A 109 -3.03 -1.57 -3.31
C SER A 109 -1.95 -0.82 -2.54
N SER A 110 -2.04 -0.71 -1.20
CA SER A 110 -1.01 -0.04 -0.40
C SER A 110 0.28 -0.85 -0.37
N ILE A 111 0.18 -2.18 -0.36
CA ILE A 111 1.33 -3.10 -0.45
C ILE A 111 2.04 -2.92 -1.79
N ILE A 112 1.29 -2.95 -2.88
CA ILE A 112 1.81 -2.77 -4.24
C ILE A 112 2.47 -1.39 -4.39
N PHE A 113 1.84 -0.34 -3.86
CA PHE A 113 2.38 1.02 -3.95
C PHE A 113 3.65 1.16 -3.09
N ALA A 114 3.71 0.58 -1.89
CA ALA A 114 4.93 0.56 -1.09
C ALA A 114 6.10 -0.14 -1.83
N GLU A 115 5.85 -1.26 -2.52
CA GLU A 115 6.85 -1.92 -3.35
C GLU A 115 7.33 -1.03 -4.50
N ARG A 116 6.42 -0.32 -5.16
CA ARG A 116 6.76 0.60 -6.26
C ARG A 116 7.56 1.80 -5.75
N LEU A 117 7.19 2.37 -4.60
CA LEU A 117 7.93 3.44 -3.92
C LEU A 117 9.37 3.00 -3.62
N CYS A 118 9.57 1.77 -3.15
CA CYS A 118 10.91 1.25 -2.88
C CYS A 118 11.69 0.90 -4.14
N SER A 119 11.03 0.50 -5.22
CA SER A 119 11.72 0.11 -6.46
C SER A 119 12.26 1.32 -7.22
N ASP A 120 11.52 2.43 -7.24
CA ASP A 120 11.92 3.67 -7.90
C ASP A 120 11.43 4.92 -7.14
N PRO A 121 12.05 5.26 -5.98
CA PRO A 121 11.62 6.42 -5.22
C PRO A 121 11.85 7.75 -5.95
N ALA A 122 12.82 7.81 -6.85
CA ALA A 122 13.14 9.01 -7.61
C ALA A 122 11.99 9.43 -8.53
N SER A 123 11.20 8.48 -9.03
CA SER A 123 9.99 8.78 -9.81
C SER A 123 8.91 9.52 -9.01
N PHE A 124 8.87 9.33 -7.68
CA PHE A 124 7.89 9.94 -6.78
C PHE A 124 8.40 11.19 -6.07
N PHE A 125 9.70 11.24 -5.75
CA PHE A 125 10.29 12.25 -4.88
C PHE A 125 11.36 13.14 -5.58
N SER A 126 11.47 13.09 -6.91
CA SER A 126 12.51 13.85 -7.65
C SER A 126 12.48 15.36 -7.36
N PRO A 127 13.61 15.97 -6.97
CA PRO A 127 13.73 17.40 -6.72
C PRO A 127 13.51 18.27 -7.98
N THR A 128 13.64 17.72 -9.19
CA THR A 128 13.52 18.50 -10.45
C THR A 128 12.10 18.95 -10.75
N LYS A 129 11.09 18.47 -10.02
CA LYS A 129 9.69 18.89 -10.13
C LYS A 129 9.23 19.79 -8.97
N THR A 130 10.08 20.01 -7.98
CA THR A 130 9.72 20.66 -6.72
C THR A 130 10.77 21.72 -6.37
N THR A 131 10.35 22.87 -5.87
CA THR A 131 11.25 23.97 -5.47
C THR A 131 11.96 23.64 -4.15
N VAL A 132 12.63 22.48 -4.08
CA VAL A 132 13.38 22.06 -2.89
C VAL A 132 14.72 22.78 -2.91
N THR A 133 14.79 23.89 -2.18
CA THR A 133 16.08 24.45 -1.75
C THR A 133 16.62 23.62 -0.59
N GLU A 134 17.94 23.64 -0.36
CA GLU A 134 18.60 22.95 0.78
C GLU A 134 18.01 23.31 2.16
N THR A 135 17.14 24.33 2.22
CA THR A 135 16.54 24.88 3.44
C THR A 135 15.09 24.45 3.72
N LYS A 136 14.34 23.87 2.77
CA LYS A 136 12.92 23.48 2.99
C LYS A 136 12.73 21.96 2.84
N PRO A 137 12.09 21.28 3.82
CA PRO A 137 11.79 19.86 3.69
C PRO A 137 10.81 19.59 2.53
N LEU A 138 10.98 18.46 1.85
CA LEU A 138 9.96 17.91 0.94
C LEU A 138 8.72 17.56 1.76
N ARG A 139 7.55 18.05 1.35
CA ARG A 139 6.30 17.85 2.05
C ARG A 139 5.46 16.79 1.38
N VAL A 140 5.25 15.69 2.10
CA VAL A 140 4.48 14.54 1.61
C VAL A 140 3.21 14.42 2.44
N LEU A 141 2.06 14.40 1.78
CA LEU A 141 0.76 14.11 2.38
C LEU A 141 0.30 12.73 1.95
N GLU A 142 -0.17 11.90 2.87
CA GLU A 142 -0.92 10.68 2.56
C GLU A 142 -2.39 10.88 2.94
N LEU A 143 -3.28 10.79 1.94
CA LEU A 143 -4.73 10.82 2.12
C LEU A 143 -5.27 9.40 2.23
N GLY A 144 -6.05 9.12 3.27
CA GLY A 144 -6.57 7.77 3.53
C GLY A 144 -5.43 6.81 3.88
N ALA A 145 -4.56 7.23 4.80
CA ALA A 145 -3.35 6.51 5.17
C ALA A 145 -3.63 5.13 5.76
N GLY A 146 -4.81 4.92 6.36
CA GLY A 146 -5.16 3.64 6.97
C GLY A 146 -4.12 3.22 8.01
N THR A 147 -3.41 2.13 7.72
CA THR A 147 -2.34 1.61 8.58
C THR A 147 -1.04 2.42 8.54
N GLY A 148 -0.88 3.33 7.59
CA GLY A 148 0.29 4.20 7.44
C GLY A 148 1.43 3.60 6.64
N LEU A 149 1.16 2.51 5.90
CA LEU A 149 2.18 1.75 5.19
C LEU A 149 3.04 2.65 4.27
N LEU A 150 2.44 3.57 3.49
CA LEU A 150 3.21 4.40 2.57
C LEU A 150 4.01 5.48 3.31
N SER A 151 3.43 6.14 4.31
CA SER A 151 4.12 7.14 5.13
C SER A 151 5.35 6.56 5.86
N ILE A 152 5.21 5.34 6.41
CA ILE A 152 6.32 4.64 7.08
C ILE A 152 7.35 4.19 6.05
N THR A 153 6.92 3.60 4.92
CA THR A 153 7.82 3.19 3.83
C THR A 153 8.64 4.37 3.32
N THR A 154 8.00 5.51 3.07
CA THR A 154 8.63 6.76 2.65
C THR A 154 9.67 7.22 3.67
N SER A 155 9.36 7.10 4.98
CA SER A 155 10.32 7.39 6.04
C SER A 155 11.59 6.56 5.95
N LYS A 156 11.44 5.26 5.73
CA LYS A 156 12.56 4.31 5.71
C LYS A 156 13.38 4.46 4.45
N ILE A 157 12.75 4.78 3.31
CA ILE A 157 13.46 5.19 2.09
C ILE A 157 14.32 6.43 2.38
N ALA A 158 13.75 7.47 2.99
CA ALA A 158 14.48 8.70 3.33
C ALA A 158 15.66 8.43 4.29
N GLN A 159 15.48 7.51 5.24
CA GLN A 159 16.56 7.07 6.15
C GLN A 159 17.72 6.40 5.39
N LEU A 160 17.40 5.49 4.47
CA LEU A 160 18.40 4.71 3.72
C LEU A 160 19.10 5.52 2.65
N HIS A 161 18.44 6.52 2.08
CA HIS A 161 19.00 7.28 0.97
C HIS A 161 20.01 8.34 1.41
N SER A 162 20.22 8.53 2.73
CA SER A 162 21.07 9.59 3.31
C SER A 162 20.84 10.95 2.64
N THR A 163 19.64 11.18 2.13
CA THR A 163 19.29 12.42 1.46
C THR A 163 19.26 13.51 2.50
N THR A 164 20.03 14.58 2.27
CA THR A 164 19.91 15.86 2.97
C THR A 164 18.48 16.42 2.92
N MET A 165 17.61 15.87 2.05
CA MET A 165 16.19 16.15 2.00
C MET A 165 15.49 15.68 3.27
N MET A 166 15.23 16.62 4.18
CA MET A 166 14.24 16.43 5.22
C MET A 166 12.88 16.18 4.58
N ILE A 167 12.16 15.14 4.99
CA ILE A 167 10.81 14.86 4.50
C ILE A 167 9.80 15.06 5.64
N ALA A 168 9.03 16.14 5.56
CA ALA A 168 7.90 16.39 6.44
C ALA A 168 6.70 15.58 5.93
N ARG A 169 6.15 14.69 6.77
CA ARG A 169 5.06 13.80 6.39
C ARG A 169 3.81 14.06 7.22
N ALA A 170 2.69 14.22 6.53
CA ALA A 170 1.37 14.21 7.13
C ALA A 170 0.64 12.93 6.68
N ALA A 171 0.27 12.08 7.62
CA ALA A 171 -0.53 10.89 7.36
C ALA A 171 -1.96 11.15 7.87
N THR A 172 -2.95 10.96 7.01
CA THR A 172 -4.32 11.40 7.33
C THR A 172 -5.36 10.33 7.09
N ASP A 173 -6.36 10.31 7.96
CA ASP A 173 -7.56 9.47 7.86
C ASP A 173 -8.72 10.19 8.56
N PHE A 174 -9.97 9.78 8.34
CA PHE A 174 -11.11 10.40 9.02
C PHE A 174 -11.50 9.64 10.31
N HIS A 175 -11.21 8.34 10.36
CA HIS A 175 -11.74 7.45 11.39
C HIS A 175 -10.88 7.45 12.66
N PRO A 176 -11.45 7.70 13.86
CA PRO A 176 -10.67 7.84 15.10
C PRO A 176 -9.86 6.59 15.49
N ASP A 177 -10.44 5.40 15.34
CA ASP A 177 -9.72 4.15 15.63
C ASP A 177 -8.58 3.89 14.63
N VAL A 178 -8.77 4.28 13.37
CA VAL A 178 -7.73 4.18 12.34
C VAL A 178 -6.58 5.13 12.68
N LEU A 179 -6.86 6.37 13.07
CA LEU A 179 -5.84 7.34 13.49
C LEU A 179 -5.06 6.87 14.73
N THR A 180 -5.73 6.22 15.67
CA THR A 180 -5.10 5.62 16.85
C THR A 180 -4.16 4.48 16.45
N ASN A 181 -4.63 3.57 15.59
CA ASN A 181 -3.82 2.45 15.07
C ASN A 181 -2.64 2.94 14.22
N LEU A 182 -2.87 3.93 13.34
CA LEU A 182 -1.84 4.60 12.53
C LEU A 182 -0.72 5.16 13.40
N THR A 183 -1.08 5.86 14.49
CA THR A 183 -0.11 6.40 15.46
C THR A 183 0.72 5.28 16.10
N SER A 184 0.07 4.17 16.48
CA SER A 184 0.78 2.99 17.00
C SER A 184 1.72 2.38 15.97
N ASN A 185 1.29 2.23 14.71
CA ASN A 185 2.10 1.69 13.63
C ASN A 185 3.33 2.56 13.36
N ILE A 186 3.18 3.88 13.36
CA ILE A 186 4.29 4.82 13.23
C ILE A 186 5.28 4.62 14.39
N ALA A 187 4.80 4.51 15.63
CA ALA A 187 5.65 4.33 16.81
C ALA A 187 6.42 2.99 16.81
N THR A 188 5.83 1.92 16.28
CA THR A 188 6.48 0.60 16.14
C THR A 188 7.63 0.61 15.12
N ASN A 189 7.72 1.62 14.25
CA ASN A 189 8.72 1.69 13.20
C ASN A 189 9.73 2.80 13.45
N THR A 190 11.03 2.45 13.42
CA THR A 190 12.09 3.46 13.34
C THR A 190 11.94 4.27 12.05
N CYS A 191 11.65 5.56 12.21
CA CYS A 191 11.36 6.50 11.13
C CYS A 191 12.43 7.61 11.09
N SER A 192 12.88 8.01 9.91
CA SER A 192 13.67 9.23 9.73
C SER A 192 12.74 10.45 9.76
N GLY A 193 12.81 11.24 10.83
CA GLY A 193 11.98 12.42 11.06
C GLY A 193 10.51 12.10 11.42
N PRO A 194 9.74 13.08 11.93
CA PRO A 194 8.38 12.87 12.39
C PRO A 194 7.39 12.59 11.24
N ILE A 195 6.48 11.64 11.47
CA ILE A 195 5.22 11.51 10.73
C ILE A 195 4.14 12.09 11.62
N SER A 196 3.53 13.20 11.19
CA SER A 196 2.43 13.81 11.91
C SER A 196 1.11 13.21 11.44
N VAL A 197 0.26 12.82 12.39
CA VAL A 197 -1.05 12.22 12.12
C VAL A 197 -2.13 13.28 12.27
N TYR A 198 -3.03 13.39 11.29
CA TYR A 198 -4.15 14.35 11.34
C TYR A 198 -5.46 13.69 10.93
N LYS A 199 -6.55 14.12 11.57
CA LYS A 199 -7.89 13.84 11.08
C LYS A 199 -8.14 14.64 9.81
N PHE A 200 -8.52 13.97 8.73
CA PHE A 200 -8.94 14.60 7.48
C PHE A 200 -10.15 13.86 6.91
N ASP A 201 -11.27 14.56 6.79
CA ASP A 201 -12.52 14.07 6.24
C ASP A 201 -12.84 14.87 4.97
N CYS A 202 -12.72 14.20 3.83
CA CYS A 202 -12.99 14.81 2.52
C CYS A 202 -14.47 15.15 2.32
N GLU A 203 -15.38 14.44 2.99
CA GLU A 203 -16.82 14.62 2.86
C GLU A 203 -17.32 15.77 3.73
N HIS A 204 -16.70 15.96 4.89
CA HIS A 204 -17.07 17.00 5.87
C HIS A 204 -15.86 17.90 6.20
N PRO A 205 -15.52 18.87 5.33
CA PRO A 205 -14.36 19.70 5.53
C PRO A 205 -14.48 20.58 6.78
N GLU A 206 -13.49 20.47 7.66
CA GLU A 206 -13.42 21.22 8.92
C GLU A 206 -12.66 22.54 8.73
N PRO A 207 -13.00 23.61 9.47
CA PRO A 207 -12.33 24.92 9.35
C PRO A 207 -10.82 24.87 9.64
N ASN A 208 -10.36 23.89 10.41
CA ASN A 208 -8.94 23.71 10.74
C ASN A 208 -8.09 23.26 9.54
N TYR A 209 -8.68 22.92 8.39
CA TYR A 209 -7.94 22.61 7.16
C TYR A 209 -7.28 23.85 6.53
N LEU A 210 -7.56 25.05 7.03
CA LEU A 210 -6.85 26.28 6.69
C LEU A 210 -5.67 26.58 7.64
N SER A 211 -5.41 25.69 8.61
CA SER A 211 -4.32 25.81 9.58
C SER A 211 -3.15 24.87 9.23
N PRO A 212 -1.94 25.09 9.78
CA PRO A 212 -0.83 24.16 9.60
C PRO A 212 -1.18 22.70 9.97
N PRO A 213 -0.74 21.72 9.18
CA PRO A 213 0.13 21.84 7.99
C PRO A 213 -0.64 22.06 6.68
N PHE A 214 -1.96 22.16 6.68
CA PHE A 214 -2.78 22.23 5.47
C PHE A 214 -2.86 23.63 4.84
N ASN A 215 -2.43 24.67 5.57
CA ASN A 215 -2.37 26.06 5.11
C ASN A 215 -1.33 26.34 4.02
N GLU A 216 -0.52 25.34 3.64
CA GLU A 216 0.50 25.46 2.61
C GLU A 216 0.51 24.20 1.73
N HIS A 217 0.95 24.35 0.48
CA HIS A 217 1.01 23.23 -0.48
C HIS A 217 1.97 22.11 -0.03
N PHE A 218 1.55 20.87 -0.33
CA PHE A 218 2.40 19.68 -0.29
C PHE A 218 3.04 19.45 -1.67
N ASP A 219 4.29 18.98 -1.67
CA ASP A 219 5.05 18.69 -2.88
C ASP A 219 4.61 17.37 -3.52
N VAL A 220 4.22 16.41 -2.68
CA VAL A 220 3.73 15.08 -3.10
C VAL A 220 2.49 14.74 -2.29
N ILE A 221 1.46 14.25 -2.98
CA ILE A 221 0.25 13.69 -2.36
C ILE A 221 0.15 12.23 -2.76
N LEU A 222 0.23 11.34 -1.77
CA LEU A 222 0.03 9.90 -1.90
C LEU A 222 -1.45 9.62 -1.63
N ILE A 223 -2.13 8.98 -2.58
CA ILE A 223 -3.54 8.64 -2.46
C ILE A 223 -3.73 7.21 -2.93
N LEU A 224 -4.38 6.41 -2.11
CA LEU A 224 -4.87 5.08 -2.46
C LEU A 224 -6.39 5.18 -2.58
N TYR A 225 -6.88 5.26 -3.82
CA TYR A 225 -8.31 5.29 -4.06
C TYR A 225 -8.92 3.93 -3.73
N THR A 226 -9.70 3.85 -2.65
CA THR A 226 -10.77 2.87 -2.55
C THR A 226 -11.99 3.52 -3.21
N PRO A 227 -12.65 2.86 -4.19
CA PRO A 227 -13.93 3.35 -4.67
C PRO A 227 -14.89 3.34 -3.49
N LEU A 228 -15.17 4.50 -2.92
CA LEU A 228 -16.41 4.71 -2.21
C LEU A 228 -17.50 4.35 -3.20
N GLY A 229 -18.17 3.22 -2.94
CA GLY A 229 -19.22 2.71 -3.81
C GLY A 229 -20.13 3.87 -4.15
N SER A 230 -20.13 4.24 -5.43
CA SER A 230 -21.09 5.18 -5.97
C SER A 230 -22.46 4.67 -5.57
N ARG A 231 -23.10 5.30 -4.58
CA ARG A 231 -24.54 5.22 -4.40
C ARG A 231 -25.14 5.81 -5.67
N VAL A 232 -25.36 4.93 -6.64
CA VAL A 232 -26.24 5.19 -7.77
C VAL A 232 -27.63 5.32 -7.15
N VAL A 233 -28.12 6.55 -7.09
CA VAL A 233 -29.54 6.86 -6.96
C VAL A 233 -30.21 6.54 -8.29
#